data_AF-A0A446AP80-F1
#
_entry.id   AF-A0A446AP80-F1
#
_cell.length_a   1.000
_cell.length_b   1.000
_cell.length_c   1.000
_cell.angle_alpha   90.00
_cell.angle_beta   90.00
_cell.angle_gamma   90.00
#
_symmetry.space_group_name_H-M   'P 1'
#
loop_
_entity.id
_entity.type
_entity.pdbx_description
1 polymer ?
#
loop_
_entity_poly.entity_id
_entity_poly.type
_entity_poly.pdbx_seq_one_letter_code
_entity_poly.pdbx_strand_id
1 'polypeptide(L)'
;MVVHNLINSGIIARPQDSSSLSPMKPTLIAAAEVDRLETWQKYQSHMCGGCNSTCCTLPTEVKIKDLIRMGVVDEFEVGEPPKNIAKRLQKDGIIQRFNQKSGIFTLAQMSNDDCLYLDRKSRMCTIYEKRPDTCRNHPRIGPRPGYCAYIPKPAARR
;
A
#
# COMPACT_ATOMS: atom_id res chain seq x y z
N MET A 1 -18.33 -30.79 -70.68
CA MET A 1 -16.88 -31.00 -70.90
C MET A 1 -16.17 -30.20 -69.81
N VAL A 2 -15.49 -30.89 -68.87
CA VAL A 2 -14.01 -30.94 -68.76
C VAL A 2 -13.47 -29.57 -68.28
N VAL A 3 -12.77 -29.35 -67.17
CA VAL A 3 -12.06 -30.17 -66.16
C VAL A 3 -11.66 -29.24 -64.99
N HIS A 4 -11.44 -29.87 -63.85
CA HIS A 4 -10.66 -29.51 -62.65
C HIS A 4 -9.88 -28.18 -62.60
N ASN A 5 -9.90 -27.52 -61.43
CA ASN A 5 -8.68 -27.45 -60.61
C ASN A 5 -8.96 -27.13 -59.14
N LEU A 6 -8.70 -28.13 -58.29
CA LEU A 6 -8.46 -28.03 -56.86
C LEU A 6 -6.98 -27.67 -56.67
N ILE A 7 -6.62 -26.54 -56.05
CA ILE A 7 -5.39 -26.47 -55.26
C ILE A 7 -5.60 -25.63 -53.99
N ASN A 8 -5.38 -26.34 -52.90
CA ASN A 8 -5.28 -26.03 -51.49
C ASN A 8 -4.30 -24.90 -51.14
N SER A 9 -4.57 -24.14 -50.07
CA SER A 9 -3.55 -23.69 -49.09
C SER A 9 -4.25 -23.05 -47.88
N GLY A 10 -4.80 -23.90 -47.01
CA GLY A 10 -5.14 -23.51 -45.66
C GLY A 10 -3.87 -23.15 -44.88
N ILE A 11 -3.72 -21.86 -44.56
CA ILE A 11 -2.71 -21.38 -43.60
C ILE A 11 -3.28 -21.64 -42.20
N ILE A 12 -2.90 -22.79 -41.63
CA ILE A 12 -3.11 -23.07 -40.21
C ILE A 12 -2.11 -22.23 -39.42
N ALA A 13 -2.57 -21.17 -38.78
CA ALA A 13 -1.77 -20.42 -37.82
C ALA A 13 -1.40 -21.34 -36.64
N ARG A 14 -0.10 -21.53 -36.40
CA ARG A 14 0.44 -22.24 -35.23
C ARG A 14 0.01 -21.53 -33.94
N PRO A 15 -0.48 -22.23 -32.92
CA PRO A 15 -0.62 -21.65 -31.58
C PRO A 15 0.79 -21.34 -31.07
N GLN A 16 1.02 -20.09 -30.65
CA GLN A 16 2.27 -19.73 -29.99
C GLN A 16 2.27 -20.36 -28.59
N ASP A 17 3.18 -21.29 -28.43
CA ASP A 17 3.48 -22.02 -27.20
C ASP A 17 3.86 -21.01 -26.10
N SER A 18 2.94 -20.77 -25.16
CA SER A 18 3.10 -19.83 -24.04
C SER A 18 3.91 -20.46 -22.90
N SER A 19 5.05 -21.07 -23.21
CA SER A 19 5.82 -21.88 -22.26
C SER A 19 7.28 -21.45 -22.18
N SER A 20 7.52 -20.27 -21.57
CA SER A 20 8.83 -19.99 -20.96
C SER A 20 8.74 -18.91 -19.87
N LEU A 21 7.90 -19.13 -18.87
CA LEU A 21 8.07 -18.46 -17.57
C LEU A 21 9.17 -19.22 -16.81
N SER A 22 10.43 -18.88 -17.07
CA SER A 22 11.54 -19.29 -16.21
C SER A 22 11.21 -18.85 -14.77
N PRO A 23 11.30 -19.73 -13.76
CA PRO A 23 11.04 -19.33 -12.39
C PRO A 23 12.09 -18.28 -12.00
N MET A 24 11.64 -17.03 -11.78
CA MET A 24 12.50 -15.99 -11.23
C MET A 24 13.06 -16.51 -9.91
N LYS A 25 14.40 -16.58 -9.80
CA LYS A 25 15.06 -16.89 -8.53
C LYS A 25 14.50 -15.93 -7.48
N PRO A 26 14.01 -16.42 -6.33
CA PRO A 26 13.53 -15.55 -5.27
C PRO A 26 14.70 -14.66 -4.83
N THR A 27 14.58 -13.37 -5.10
CA THR A 27 15.57 -12.40 -4.65
C THR A 27 15.36 -12.26 -3.14
N LEU A 28 16.36 -12.66 -2.36
CA LEU A 28 16.33 -12.47 -0.91
C LEU A 28 16.52 -10.98 -0.64
N ILE A 29 15.46 -10.33 -0.17
CA ILE A 29 15.46 -8.92 0.22
C ILE A 29 15.70 -8.88 1.73
N ALA A 30 16.76 -8.20 2.16
CA ALA A 30 17.06 -8.02 3.57
C ALA A 30 15.93 -7.26 4.28
N ALA A 31 15.62 -7.67 5.52
CA ALA A 31 14.68 -6.94 6.37
C ALA A 31 15.28 -5.60 6.77
N ALA A 32 14.49 -4.53 6.71
CA ALA A 32 14.88 -3.21 7.16
C ALA A 32 14.83 -3.10 8.69
N GLU A 33 15.70 -2.27 9.25
CA GLU A 33 15.54 -1.68 10.57
C GLU A 33 14.71 -0.39 10.38
N VAL A 34 13.49 -0.34 10.92
CA VAL A 34 12.50 0.70 10.60
C VAL A 34 13.04 2.11 10.83
N ASP A 35 13.73 2.33 11.95
CA ASP A 35 14.25 3.64 12.36
C ASP A 35 15.56 4.02 11.64
N ARG A 36 16.15 3.12 10.85
CA ARG A 36 17.41 3.36 10.12
C ARG A 36 17.14 3.41 8.62
N LEU A 37 16.90 4.61 8.12
CA LEU A 37 16.51 4.86 6.74
C LEU A 37 17.50 4.28 5.72
N GLU A 38 18.80 4.21 6.04
CA GLU A 38 19.81 3.61 5.16
C GLU A 38 19.60 2.11 4.92
N THR A 39 18.96 1.40 5.85
CA THR A 39 18.64 -0.03 5.72
C THR A 39 17.40 -0.29 4.85
N TRP A 40 16.62 0.76 4.55
CA TRP A 40 15.46 0.62 3.69
C TRP A 40 15.88 0.23 2.27
N GLN A 41 15.09 -0.64 1.65
CA GLN A 41 15.43 -1.23 0.36
C GLN A 41 14.79 -0.43 -0.77
N LYS A 42 15.50 -0.30 -1.90
CA LYS A 42 14.91 0.36 -3.08
C LYS A 42 13.65 -0.39 -3.48
N TYR A 43 12.55 0.34 -3.60
CA TYR A 43 11.26 -0.30 -3.79
C TYR A 43 11.15 -1.02 -5.13
N GLN A 44 10.58 -2.23 -5.08
CA GLN A 44 10.11 -2.97 -6.24
C GLN A 44 8.69 -3.48 -5.96
N SER A 45 7.85 -3.53 -7.00
CA SER A 45 6.42 -3.86 -6.87
C SER A 45 6.16 -5.22 -6.21
N HIS A 46 7.04 -6.20 -6.43
CA HIS A 46 6.92 -7.54 -5.86
C HIS A 46 7.16 -7.61 -4.34
N MET A 47 7.74 -6.56 -3.73
CA MET A 47 8.01 -6.53 -2.28
C MET A 47 6.72 -6.58 -1.45
N CYS A 48 5.65 -5.93 -1.91
CA CYS A 48 4.42 -5.81 -1.13
C CYS A 48 3.75 -7.17 -0.83
N GLY A 49 3.84 -8.14 -1.74
CA GLY A 49 3.19 -9.46 -1.56
C GLY A 49 3.79 -10.29 -0.43
N GLY A 50 5.10 -10.16 -0.21
CA GLY A 50 5.84 -10.87 0.86
C GLY A 50 6.06 -10.05 2.13
N CYS A 51 5.64 -8.77 2.16
CA CYS A 51 5.90 -7.86 3.27
C CYS A 51 4.93 -8.09 4.44
N ASN A 52 5.39 -7.86 5.67
CA ASN A 52 4.59 -7.84 6.89
C ASN A 52 3.80 -6.53 7.08
N SER A 53 3.53 -5.82 5.98
CA SER A 53 2.85 -4.52 5.94
C SER A 53 3.47 -3.46 6.83
N THR A 54 4.81 -3.36 6.82
CA THR A 54 5.56 -2.36 7.58
C THR A 54 5.12 -0.93 7.28
N CYS A 55 4.66 -0.63 6.06
CA CYS A 55 4.12 0.71 5.77
C CYS A 55 2.89 1.07 6.62
N CYS A 56 2.15 0.07 7.11
CA CYS A 56 1.04 0.25 8.04
C CYS A 56 1.49 0.21 9.51
N THR A 57 2.79 0.14 9.80
CA THR A 57 3.35 0.30 11.16
C THR A 57 4.13 1.61 11.30
N LEU A 58 4.19 2.41 10.24
CA LEU A 58 4.81 3.73 10.25
C LEU A 58 3.81 4.81 10.70
N PRO A 59 4.25 5.83 11.44
CA PRO A 59 3.44 7.01 11.70
C PRO A 59 2.92 7.61 10.40
N THR A 60 1.60 7.76 10.29
CA THR A 60 0.95 8.23 9.07
C THR A 60 0.39 9.62 9.28
N GLU A 61 1.01 10.59 8.63
CA GLU A 61 0.52 11.96 8.55
C GLU A 61 -0.51 12.11 7.43
N VAL A 62 -1.61 12.79 7.71
CA VAL A 62 -2.75 12.97 6.80
C VAL A 62 -3.29 14.40 6.87
N LYS A 63 -3.93 14.84 5.78
CA LYS A 63 -4.62 16.13 5.70
C LYS A 63 -6.13 15.93 5.84
N ILE A 64 -6.88 17.03 6.00
CA ILE A 64 -8.35 16.96 6.12
C ILE A 64 -9.02 16.22 4.94
N LYS A 65 -8.52 16.42 3.71
CA LYS A 65 -9.01 15.73 2.51
C LYS A 65 -8.83 14.21 2.59
N ASP A 66 -7.77 13.75 3.24
CA ASP A 66 -7.55 12.32 3.47
C ASP A 66 -8.55 11.77 4.48
N LEU A 67 -8.83 12.52 5.56
CA LEU A 67 -9.81 12.12 6.57
C LEU A 67 -11.22 12.01 5.99
N ILE A 68 -11.58 12.91 5.07
CA ILE A 68 -12.83 12.83 4.30
C ILE A 68 -12.84 11.59 3.42
N ARG A 69 -11.77 11.35 2.65
CA ARG A 69 -11.64 10.16 1.80
C ARG A 69 -11.75 8.87 2.60
N MET A 70 -11.16 8.83 3.79
CA MET A 70 -11.24 7.73 4.73
C MET A 70 -12.65 7.54 5.30
N GLY A 71 -13.51 8.56 5.22
CA GLY A 71 -14.88 8.55 5.70
C GLY A 71 -15.02 8.80 7.20
N VAL A 72 -14.01 9.42 7.84
CA VAL A 72 -14.02 9.73 9.28
C VAL A 72 -14.31 11.21 9.59
N VAL A 73 -14.33 12.02 8.54
CA VAL A 73 -14.72 13.43 8.56
C VAL A 73 -15.69 13.65 7.42
N ASP A 74 -16.74 14.41 7.66
CA ASP A 74 -17.70 14.83 6.65
C ASP A 74 -17.20 16.09 5.89
N GLU A 75 -17.59 16.25 4.62
CA GLU A 75 -17.27 17.47 3.85
C GLU A 75 -17.85 18.74 4.48
N PHE A 76 -18.99 18.67 5.17
CA PHE A 76 -19.57 19.81 5.87
C PHE A 76 -18.74 20.27 7.07
N GLU A 77 -17.94 19.39 7.68
CA GLU A 77 -17.05 19.74 8.80
C GLU A 77 -15.87 20.61 8.37
N VAL A 78 -15.57 20.73 7.07
CA VAL A 78 -14.42 21.52 6.56
C VAL A 78 -14.50 23.00 6.93
N GLY A 79 -15.70 23.53 7.16
CA GLY A 79 -15.91 24.90 7.62
C GLY A 79 -15.58 25.11 9.11
N GLU A 80 -15.44 24.04 9.88
CA GLU A 80 -15.10 24.13 11.29
C GLU A 80 -13.60 24.39 11.52
N PRO A 81 -13.22 25.01 12.65
CA PRO A 81 -11.83 25.09 13.04
C PRO A 81 -11.19 23.69 13.13
N PRO A 82 -10.07 23.40 12.43
CA PRO A 82 -9.45 22.06 12.40
C PRO A 82 -9.12 21.48 13.78
N LYS A 83 -8.93 22.34 14.78
CA LYS A 83 -8.70 21.96 16.17
C LYS A 83 -9.90 21.25 16.80
N ASN A 84 -11.13 21.60 16.42
CA ASN A 84 -12.35 20.96 16.92
C ASN A 84 -12.49 19.55 16.36
N ILE A 85 -12.29 19.41 15.05
CA ILE A 85 -12.22 18.11 14.36
C ILE A 85 -11.14 17.24 14.99
N ALA A 86 -9.94 17.79 15.23
CA ALA A 86 -8.86 17.07 15.89
C ALA A 86 -9.25 16.53 17.27
N LYS A 87 -9.88 17.36 18.12
CA LYS A 87 -10.34 16.93 19.45
C LYS A 87 -11.36 15.79 19.37
N ARG A 88 -12.32 15.88 18.44
CA ARG A 88 -13.30 14.80 18.19
C ARG A 88 -12.59 13.51 17.80
N LEU A 89 -11.73 13.57 16.78
CA LEU A 89 -11.01 12.40 16.28
C LEU A 89 -10.04 11.79 17.29
N GLN A 90 -9.45 12.60 18.19
CA GLN A 90 -8.64 12.09 19.30
C GLN A 90 -9.50 11.31 20.31
N LYS A 91 -10.69 11.83 20.63
CA LYS A 91 -11.65 11.15 21.50
C LYS A 91 -12.13 9.82 20.89
N ASP A 92 -12.31 9.81 19.56
CA ASP A 92 -12.70 8.61 18.80
C ASP A 92 -11.53 7.61 18.61
N GLY A 93 -10.31 7.99 19.01
CA GLY A 93 -9.12 7.15 18.87
C GLY A 93 -8.63 7.00 17.42
N ILE A 94 -9.04 7.89 16.52
CA ILE A 94 -8.69 7.83 15.09
C ILE A 94 -7.34 8.52 14.82
N ILE A 95 -7.04 9.59 15.56
CA ILE A 95 -5.77 10.31 15.48
C ILE A 95 -5.12 10.36 16.86
N GLN A 96 -3.78 10.36 16.90
CA GLN A 96 -3.03 10.55 18.15
C GLN A 96 -2.51 11.98 18.30
N ARG A 97 -2.28 12.70 17.18
CA ARG A 97 -1.68 14.04 17.20
C ARG A 97 -2.29 14.94 16.14
N PHE A 98 -2.34 16.24 16.44
CA PHE A 98 -2.66 17.30 15.48
C PHE A 98 -1.64 18.44 15.60
N ASN A 99 -1.10 18.88 14.46
CA ASN A 99 -0.23 20.04 14.37
C ASN A 99 -1.04 21.24 13.87
N GLN A 100 -1.35 22.17 14.76
CA GLN A 100 -2.17 23.34 14.45
C GLN A 100 -1.52 24.27 13.40
N LYS A 101 -0.19 24.38 13.38
CA LYS A 101 0.51 25.26 12.44
C LYS A 101 0.44 24.75 11.00
N SER A 102 0.57 23.44 10.79
CA SER A 102 0.56 22.84 9.46
C SER A 102 -0.80 22.27 9.04
N GLY A 103 -1.75 22.15 9.97
CA GLY A 103 -3.03 21.49 9.72
C GLY A 103 -2.90 19.98 9.47
N ILE A 104 -1.81 19.36 9.93
CA ILE A 104 -1.51 17.94 9.74
C ILE A 104 -2.02 17.13 10.94
N PHE A 105 -2.69 16.03 10.64
CA PHE A 105 -3.15 15.04 11.61
C PHE A 105 -2.23 13.81 11.53
N THR A 106 -1.97 13.16 12.66
CA THR A 106 -1.26 11.87 12.70
C THR A 106 -2.24 10.79 13.12
N LEU A 107 -2.48 9.80 12.27
CA LEU A 107 -3.36 8.68 12.59
C LEU A 107 -2.89 7.95 13.84
N ALA A 108 -3.83 7.42 14.61
CA ALA A 108 -3.52 6.63 15.78
C ALA A 108 -2.91 5.27 15.39
N GLN A 109 -1.98 4.82 16.21
CA GLN A 109 -1.43 3.48 16.16
C GLN A 109 -1.88 2.69 17.39
N MET A 110 -2.00 1.38 17.23
CA MET A 110 -2.19 0.45 18.32
C MET A 110 -0.91 0.35 19.15
N SER A 111 -0.97 -0.31 20.32
CA SER A 111 0.18 -0.48 21.21
C SER A 111 1.34 -1.30 20.61
N ASN A 112 1.10 -1.98 19.49
CA ASN A 112 2.10 -2.72 18.72
C ASN A 112 2.50 -2.00 17.43
N ASP A 113 2.32 -0.67 17.38
CA ASP A 113 2.60 0.23 16.26
C ASP A 113 1.75 0.00 15.00
N ASP A 114 0.87 -1.01 14.97
CA ASP A 114 -0.03 -1.22 13.84
C ASP A 114 -1.00 -0.04 13.68
N CYS A 115 -1.19 0.40 12.44
CA CYS A 115 -2.26 1.30 12.08
C CYS A 115 -3.62 0.70 12.45
N LEU A 116 -4.54 1.52 12.95
CA LEU A 116 -5.88 1.09 13.35
C LEU A 116 -6.71 0.42 12.22
N TYR A 117 -6.32 0.61 10.97
CA TYR A 117 -6.95 0.01 9.78
C TYR A 117 -6.19 -1.21 9.24
N LEU A 118 -5.27 -1.79 10.00
CA LEU A 118 -4.55 -2.99 9.58
C LEU A 118 -5.27 -4.23 10.10
N ASP A 119 -5.69 -5.12 9.19
CA ASP A 119 -6.26 -6.40 9.59
C ASP A 119 -5.19 -7.28 10.24
N ARG A 120 -5.48 -7.76 11.45
CA ARG A 120 -4.48 -8.48 12.27
C ARG A 120 -4.08 -9.83 11.69
N LYS A 121 -4.95 -10.46 10.89
CA LYS A 121 -4.73 -11.80 10.33
C LYS A 121 -4.08 -11.75 8.95
N SER A 122 -4.73 -11.09 8.01
CA SER A 122 -4.27 -10.98 6.62
C SER A 122 -3.08 -10.03 6.46
N ARG A 123 -2.87 -9.13 7.44
CA ARG A 123 -1.94 -8.00 7.36
C ARG A 123 -2.26 -7.09 6.17
N MET A 124 -3.53 -6.98 5.77
CA MET A 124 -3.96 -6.08 4.71
C MET A 124 -4.71 -4.89 5.29
N CYS A 125 -4.57 -3.71 4.66
CA CYS A 125 -5.32 -2.53 5.08
C CYS A 125 -6.82 -2.74 4.79
N THR A 126 -7.66 -2.55 5.80
CA THR A 126 -9.12 -2.75 5.73
C THR A 126 -9.83 -1.64 4.94
N ILE A 127 -9.18 -0.48 4.79
CA ILE A 127 -9.69 0.67 4.01
C ILE A 127 -8.91 0.87 2.72
N TYR A 128 -8.45 -0.21 2.07
CA TYR A 128 -7.48 -0.16 0.96
C TYR A 128 -7.81 0.88 -0.13
N GLU A 129 -9.08 0.96 -0.54
CA GLU A 129 -9.57 1.92 -1.55
C GLU A 129 -9.63 3.37 -1.05
N LYS A 130 -9.93 3.54 0.24
CA LYS A 130 -10.09 4.82 0.92
C LYS A 130 -8.81 5.33 1.58
N ARG A 131 -7.67 4.67 1.34
CA ARG A 131 -6.39 5.02 1.94
C ARG A 131 -6.04 6.51 1.73
N PRO A 132 -5.38 7.14 2.72
CA PRO A 132 -4.86 8.49 2.57
C PRO A 132 -3.76 8.51 1.51
N ASP A 133 -3.47 9.70 0.98
CA ASP A 133 -2.48 9.85 -0.09
C ASP A 133 -1.09 9.39 0.36
N THR A 134 -0.73 9.61 1.63
CA THR A 134 0.48 9.07 2.29
C THR A 134 0.65 7.57 2.07
N CYS A 135 -0.39 6.79 2.33
CA CYS A 135 -0.35 5.33 2.17
C CYS A 135 -0.46 4.89 0.71
N ARG A 136 -1.29 5.57 -0.10
CA ARG A 136 -1.51 5.23 -1.52
C ARG A 136 -0.23 5.43 -2.34
N ASN A 137 0.53 6.46 -2.01
CA ASN A 137 1.72 6.84 -2.76
C ASN A 137 3.02 6.37 -2.11
N HIS A 138 2.96 5.66 -0.98
CA HIS A 138 4.16 5.04 -0.41
C HIS A 138 4.71 3.98 -1.39
N PRO A 139 6.04 3.92 -1.64
CA PRO A 139 7.11 4.70 -1.01
C PRO A 139 7.59 5.93 -1.82
N ARG A 140 6.87 6.35 -2.86
CA ARG A 140 7.19 7.61 -3.57
C ARG A 140 7.21 8.80 -2.61
N ILE A 141 6.36 8.75 -1.59
CA ILE A 141 6.38 9.67 -0.46
C ILE A 141 6.64 8.92 0.84
N GLY A 142 7.34 9.57 1.77
CA GLY A 142 7.74 9.01 3.06
C GLY A 142 9.10 9.55 3.53
N PRO A 143 9.64 9.01 4.64
CA PRO A 143 10.92 9.43 5.22
C PRO A 143 12.11 9.28 4.26
N ARG A 144 12.07 8.26 3.39
CA ARG A 144 13.07 8.03 2.34
C ARG A 144 12.37 7.74 0.99
N PRO A 145 12.09 8.78 0.18
CA PRO A 145 11.39 8.63 -1.09
C PRO A 145 12.03 7.58 -2.02
N GLY A 146 11.22 6.66 -2.53
CA GLY A 146 11.65 5.56 -3.42
C GLY A 146 12.19 4.32 -2.69
N TYR A 147 12.27 4.34 -1.36
CA TYR A 147 12.75 3.23 -0.54
C TYR A 147 11.67 2.77 0.44
N CYS A 148 11.62 1.46 0.70
CA CYS A 148 10.63 0.82 1.54
C CYS A 148 11.28 0.18 2.78
N ALA A 149 10.65 0.36 3.94
CA ALA A 149 10.97 -0.33 5.19
C ALA A 149 10.53 -1.81 5.15
N TYR A 150 10.90 -2.53 4.09
CA TYR A 150 10.43 -3.89 3.89
C TYR A 150 10.88 -4.82 5.01
N ILE A 151 9.93 -5.51 5.62
CA ILE A 151 10.18 -6.61 6.55
C ILE A 151 9.38 -7.80 6.01
N PRO A 152 10.00 -8.96 5.73
CA PRO A 152 9.29 -10.12 5.23
C PRO A 152 8.28 -10.64 6.26
N LYS A 153 7.17 -11.22 5.80
CA LYS A 153 6.28 -11.99 6.68
C LYS A 153 7.10 -13.09 7.37
N PRO A 154 6.84 -13.37 8.67
CA PRO A 154 7.43 -14.54 9.31
C PRO A 154 7.13 -15.78 8.47
N ALA A 155 8.14 -16.63 8.24
CA ALA A 155 7.90 -17.91 7.60
C ALA A 155 6.83 -18.65 8.39
N ALA A 156 5.78 -19.12 7.71
CA ALA A 156 4.78 -19.98 8.36
C ALA A 156 5.55 -21.17 8.95
N ARG A 157 5.53 -21.29 10.28
CA ARG A 157 6.04 -22.49 10.94
C ARG A 157 5.12 -23.62 10.48
N ARG A 158 5.64 -24.50 9.63
CA ARG A 158 4.96 -25.72 9.20
C ARG A 158 4.93 -26.71 10.34
#